data_AF-A0AAW1I3X8-F1
#
_entry.id   AF-A0AAW1I3X8-F1
#
_cell.length_a   1.000
_cell.length_b   1.000
_cell.length_c   1.000
_cell.angle_alpha   90.00
_cell.angle_beta   90.00
_cell.angle_gamma   90.00
#
_symmetry.space_group_name_H-M   'P 1'
#
loop_
_entity.id
_entity.type
_entity.pdbx_description
1 polymer ?
#
loop_
_entity_poly.entity_id
_entity_poly.type
_entity_poly.pdbx_seq_one_letter_code
_entity_poly.pdbx_strand_id
1 'polypeptide(L)'
;MEVGPMTRIVKQIVVDYFKNLYTDEPCPGANDLLPWDQFQEFNNRDWEWLTRYFHEPEIESVVAHMGALKAPGPDGFQALFYQKNWNLIESSLCEIVTPVFLNISLYYFIFNPIFL
;
A
#
# COMPACT_ATOMS: atom_id res chain seq x y z
N MET A 1 -4.20 -31.80 21.06
CA MET A 1 -5.59 -31.69 20.56
C MET A 1 -5.53 -31.94 19.07
N GLU A 2 -6.02 -33.09 18.60
CA GLU A 2 -6.08 -33.37 17.16
C GLU A 2 -7.11 -32.47 16.50
N VAL A 3 -6.71 -31.85 15.40
CA VAL A 3 -7.56 -30.99 14.58
C VAL A 3 -8.56 -31.91 13.87
N GLY A 4 -9.84 -31.81 14.23
CA GLY A 4 -10.90 -32.68 13.71
C GLY A 4 -11.05 -32.59 12.18
N PRO A 5 -11.63 -33.63 11.53
CA PRO A 5 -11.72 -33.73 10.08
C PRO A 5 -12.43 -32.53 9.42
N MET A 6 -13.40 -31.93 10.10
CA MET A 6 -14.11 -30.73 9.61
C MET A 6 -13.20 -29.51 9.50
N THR A 7 -12.29 -29.29 10.45
CA THR A 7 -11.37 -28.16 10.40
C THR A 7 -10.41 -28.27 9.21
N ARG A 8 -10.02 -29.51 8.87
CA ARG A 8 -9.19 -29.77 7.68
C ARG A 8 -9.94 -29.47 6.38
N ILE A 9 -11.22 -29.84 6.30
CA ILE A 9 -12.08 -29.57 5.13
C ILE A 9 -12.28 -28.06 4.95
N VAL A 10 -12.65 -27.34 6.01
CA VAL A 10 -12.85 -25.88 5.94
C VAL A 10 -11.55 -25.17 5.55
N LYS A 11 -10.41 -25.56 6.14
CA LYS A 11 -9.10 -25.04 5.76
C LYS A 11 -8.82 -25.25 4.27
N GLN A 12 -9.11 -26.43 3.74
CA GLN A 12 -8.87 -26.75 2.34
C GLN A 12 -9.73 -25.89 1.42
N ILE A 13 -11.02 -25.72 1.72
CA ILE A 13 -11.94 -24.87 0.95
C ILE A 13 -11.44 -23.42 0.88
N VAL A 14 -11.02 -22.85 2.01
CA VAL A 14 -10.52 -21.47 2.06
C VAL A 14 -9.23 -21.33 1.25
N VAL A 15 -8.30 -22.27 1.39
CA VAL A 15 -7.03 -22.25 0.66
C VAL A 15 -7.26 -22.38 -0.85
N ASP A 16 -8.12 -23.29 -1.28
CA ASP A 16 -8.39 -23.50 -2.70
C ASP A 16 -9.13 -22.30 -3.31
N TYR A 17 -10.06 -21.68 -2.57
CA TYR A 17 -10.72 -20.45 -3.00
C TYR A 17 -9.70 -19.34 -3.28
N PHE A 18 -8.82 -19.03 -2.31
CA PHE A 18 -7.85 -17.94 -2.49
C PHE A 18 -6.75 -18.27 -3.49
N LYS A 19 -6.33 -19.54 -3.59
CA LYS A 19 -5.42 -19.96 -4.66
C LYS A 19 -5.99 -19.69 -6.03
N ASN A 20 -7.27 -20.03 -6.24
CA ASN A 20 -7.95 -19.79 -7.51
C ASN A 20 -8.25 -18.30 -7.74
N LEU A 21 -8.55 -17.54 -6.67
CA LEU A 21 -8.80 -16.10 -6.75
C LEU A 21 -7.55 -15.32 -7.15
N TYR A 22 -6.38 -15.74 -6.68
CA TYR A 22 -5.09 -15.09 -6.93
C TYR A 22 -4.23 -15.80 -7.98
N THR A 23 -4.80 -16.76 -8.73
CA THR A 23 -4.18 -17.22 -9.98
C THR A 23 -4.48 -16.22 -11.07
N ASP A 24 -3.46 -15.83 -11.84
CA ASP A 24 -3.65 -15.04 -13.04
C ASP A 24 -4.53 -15.83 -14.02
N GLU A 25 -5.70 -15.32 -14.35
CA GLU A 25 -6.35 -15.73 -15.58
C GLU A 25 -5.49 -15.22 -16.74
N PRO A 26 -5.04 -16.08 -17.68
CA PRO A 26 -4.37 -15.59 -18.87
C PRO A 26 -5.36 -14.71 -19.61
N CYS A 27 -5.19 -13.40 -19.49
CA CYS A 27 -6.04 -12.42 -20.15
C CYS A 27 -5.54 -12.28 -21.59
N PRO A 28 -6.20 -12.92 -22.58
CA PRO A 28 -5.76 -12.86 -23.96
C PRO A 28 -6.02 -11.42 -24.43
N GLY A 29 -4.95 -10.71 -24.79
CA GLY A 29 -5.06 -9.28 -25.12
C GLY A 29 -4.92 -8.35 -23.91
N ALA A 30 -4.27 -8.75 -22.80
CA ALA A 30 -3.93 -7.80 -21.73
C ALA A 30 -3.21 -6.53 -22.22
N ASN A 31 -2.37 -6.67 -23.26
CA ASN A 31 -1.73 -5.55 -23.96
C ASN A 31 -2.72 -4.72 -24.83
N ASP A 32 -3.84 -5.30 -25.23
CA ASP A 32 -4.92 -4.64 -25.99
C ASP A 32 -5.98 -4.00 -25.07
N LEU A 33 -6.05 -4.40 -23.79
CA LEU A 33 -6.98 -3.84 -22.80
C LEU A 33 -6.52 -2.52 -22.20
N LEU A 34 -5.20 -2.30 -22.17
CA LEU A 34 -4.62 -1.03 -21.75
C LEU A 34 -4.04 -0.37 -23.00
N PRO A 35 -4.77 0.58 -23.61
CA PRO A 35 -4.22 1.39 -24.66
C PRO A 35 -3.16 2.30 -24.03
N TRP A 36 -1.92 1.79 -24.00
CA TRP A 36 -0.74 2.48 -23.49
C TRP A 36 -0.52 3.81 -24.22
N ASP A 37 -1.07 3.94 -25.42
CA ASP A 37 -1.08 5.13 -26.28
C ASP A 37 -2.23 6.11 -25.98
N GLN A 38 -3.21 5.74 -25.13
CA GLN A 38 -4.33 6.61 -24.74
C GLN A 38 -4.16 7.24 -23.35
N PHE A 39 -3.09 6.92 -22.61
CA PHE A 39 -2.79 7.68 -21.40
C PHE A 39 -2.43 9.10 -21.79
N GLN A 40 -3.21 10.07 -21.31
CA GLN A 40 -2.83 11.46 -21.44
C GLN A 40 -1.51 11.67 -20.72
N GLU A 41 -0.54 12.20 -21.45
CA GLU A 41 0.68 12.68 -20.83
C GLU A 41 0.32 13.76 -19.82
N PHE A 42 0.92 13.68 -18.64
CA PHE A 42 0.81 14.73 -17.64
C PHE A 42 1.33 16.04 -18.22
N ASN A 43 0.52 17.08 -18.10
CA ASN A 43 0.98 18.41 -18.47
C ASN A 43 1.95 18.95 -17.39
N ASN A 44 2.62 20.08 -17.67
CA ASN A 44 3.58 20.64 -16.72
C ASN A 44 3.00 20.94 -15.33
N ARG A 45 1.72 21.34 -15.25
CA ARG A 45 1.06 21.59 -13.97
C ARG A 45 0.86 20.30 -13.17
N ASP A 46 0.47 19.22 -13.85
CA ASP A 46 0.30 17.92 -13.21
C ASP A 46 1.66 17.42 -12.68
N TRP A 47 2.72 17.56 -13.48
CA TRP A 47 4.08 17.24 -13.05
C TRP A 47 4.53 18.09 -11.88
N GLU A 48 4.37 19.41 -11.93
CA GLU A 48 4.66 20.31 -10.81
C GLU A 48 3.90 19.91 -9.54
N TRP A 49 2.62 19.55 -9.67
CA TRP A 49 1.80 19.12 -8.54
C TRP A 49 2.22 17.76 -7.97
N LEU A 50 2.61 16.81 -8.82
CA LEU A 50 3.06 15.46 -8.42
C LEU A 50 4.48 15.45 -7.86
N THR A 51 5.31 16.43 -8.22
CA THR A 51 6.73 16.50 -7.82
C THR A 51 7.00 17.49 -6.70
N ARG A 52 6.00 18.27 -6.29
CA ARG A 52 6.15 19.20 -5.16
C ARG A 52 6.33 18.46 -3.84
N TYR A 53 6.87 19.19 -2.87
CA TYR A 53 6.93 18.75 -1.49
C TYR A 53 5.53 18.59 -0.90
N PHE A 54 5.31 17.51 -0.15
CA PHE A 54 4.12 17.37 0.68
C PHE A 54 4.16 18.40 1.80
N HIS A 55 2.97 18.89 2.16
CA HIS A 55 2.78 19.72 3.35
C HIS A 55 2.25 18.87 4.50
N GLU A 56 2.59 19.25 5.74
CA GLU A 56 2.14 18.58 6.96
C GLU A 56 0.62 18.33 7.01
N PRO A 57 -0.26 19.27 6.60
CA PRO A 57 -1.71 19.03 6.57
C PRO A 57 -2.14 17.92 5.61
N GLU A 58 -1.36 17.65 4.56
CA GLU A 58 -1.64 16.55 3.64
C GLU A 58 -1.35 15.20 4.32
N ILE A 59 -0.29 15.14 5.14
CA ILE A 59 0.06 13.96 5.93
C ILE A 59 -1.03 13.69 6.97
N GLU A 60 -1.44 14.72 7.72
CA GLU A 60 -2.54 14.62 8.69
C GLU A 60 -3.83 14.11 8.04
N SER A 61 -4.21 14.72 6.92
CA SER A 61 -5.41 14.33 6.18
C SER A 61 -5.36 12.86 5.75
N VAL A 62 -4.22 12.40 5.23
CA VAL A 62 -4.05 10.99 4.88
C VAL A 62 -4.22 10.10 6.11
N VAL A 63 -3.57 10.41 7.23
CA VAL A 63 -3.68 9.63 8.47
C VAL A 63 -5.14 9.55 8.94
N ALA A 64 -5.86 10.67 8.93
CA ALA A 64 -7.26 10.74 9.35
C ALA A 64 -8.18 9.87 8.47
N HIS A 65 -7.91 9.80 7.16
CA HIS A 65 -8.74 9.03 6.21
C HIS A 65 -8.31 7.58 6.02
N MET A 66 -7.20 7.14 6.64
CA MET A 66 -6.82 5.74 6.61
C MET A 66 -7.90 4.86 7.26
N GLY A 67 -8.11 3.66 6.70
CA GLY A 67 -8.98 2.68 7.32
C GLY A 67 -8.39 2.23 8.66
N ALA A 68 -9.06 2.58 9.76
CA ALA A 68 -8.55 2.39 11.13
C ALA A 68 -8.08 0.96 11.44
N LEU A 69 -8.81 -0.04 10.93
CA LEU A 69 -8.56 -1.47 11.15
C LEU A 69 -7.91 -2.16 9.94
N LYS A 70 -7.19 -1.39 9.10
CA LYS A 70 -6.33 -2.00 8.07
C LYS A 70 -5.28 -2.89 8.73
N ALA A 71 -4.83 -3.90 7.98
CA ALA A 71 -3.74 -4.77 8.41
C ALA A 71 -2.51 -3.91 8.78
N PRO A 72 -1.80 -4.26 9.88
CA PRO A 72 -0.63 -3.52 10.31
C PRO A 72 0.49 -3.64 9.28
N GLY A 73 1.34 -2.61 9.22
CA GLY A 73 2.56 -2.65 8.43
C GLY A 73 3.64 -3.51 9.10
N PRO A 74 4.86 -3.50 8.55
CA PRO A 74 6.03 -4.11 9.20
C PRO A 74 6.33 -3.58 10.61
N ASP A 75 5.79 -2.40 10.94
CA ASP A 75 5.85 -1.77 12.26
C ASP A 75 4.94 -2.43 13.32
N GLY A 76 3.99 -3.26 12.89
CA GLY A 76 3.03 -3.94 13.77
C GLY A 76 1.88 -3.05 14.28
N PHE A 77 1.81 -1.77 13.89
CA PHE A 77 0.77 -0.85 14.33
C PHE A 77 -0.36 -0.74 13.31
N GLN A 78 -1.60 -0.67 13.80
CA GLN A 78 -2.76 -0.36 12.95
C GLN A 78 -2.84 1.15 12.72
N ALA A 79 -3.48 1.56 11.62
CA ALA A 79 -3.72 2.98 11.31
C ALA A 79 -4.43 3.73 12.46
N LEU A 80 -5.28 3.04 13.22
CA LEU A 80 -5.94 3.60 14.40
C LEU A 80 -4.96 4.16 15.44
N PHE A 81 -3.79 3.54 15.61
CA PHE A 81 -2.76 4.04 16.52
C PHE A 81 -2.32 5.44 16.12
N TYR A 82 -2.02 5.64 14.83
CA TYR A 82 -1.58 6.92 14.30
C TYR A 82 -2.67 7.99 14.41
N GLN A 83 -3.92 7.62 14.12
CA GLN A 83 -5.07 8.51 14.24
C GLN A 83 -5.33 8.97 15.68
N LYS A 84 -5.22 8.05 16.65
CA LYS A 84 -5.51 8.36 18.07
C LYS A 84 -4.38 9.13 18.74
N ASN A 85 -3.14 8.97 18.27
CA ASN A 85 -1.96 9.57 18.89
C ASN A 85 -1.33 10.66 18.00
N TRP A 86 -2.08 11.22 17.04
CA TRP A 86 -1.56 12.20 16.07
C TRP A 86 -0.74 13.32 16.73
N ASN A 87 -1.31 14.00 17.72
CA ASN A 87 -0.66 15.10 18.44
C ASN A 87 0.68 14.73 19.10
N LEU A 88 0.91 13.44 19.37
CA LEU A 88 2.17 12.94 19.96
C LEU A 88 3.22 12.64 18.88
N ILE A 89 2.78 12.16 17.71
CA ILE A 89 3.64 11.56 16.70
C ILE A 89 3.82 12.43 15.45
N GLU A 90 2.99 13.46 15.27
CA GLU A 90 2.94 14.33 14.09
C GLU A 90 4.33 14.79 13.66
N SER A 91 5.08 15.45 14.55
CA SER A 91 6.41 15.99 14.25
C SER A 91 7.37 14.89 13.78
N SER A 92 7.45 13.77 14.50
CA SER A 92 8.32 12.66 14.13
C SER A 92 7.91 12.01 12.82
N LEU A 93 6.60 11.89 12.55
CA LEU A 93 6.09 11.29 11.32
C LEU A 93 6.37 12.19 10.12
N CYS A 94 6.12 13.50 10.24
CA CYS A 94 6.42 14.48 9.20
C CYS A 94 7.91 14.51 8.85
N GLU A 95 8.79 14.46 9.86
CA GLU A 95 10.24 14.39 9.67
C GLU A 95 10.70 13.12 8.92
N ILE A 96 10.06 11.98 9.18
CA ILE A 96 10.40 10.71 8.52
C ILE A 96 9.84 10.64 7.09
N VAL A 97 8.60 11.09 6.88
CA VAL A 97 7.90 10.95 5.60
C VAL A 97 8.43 11.92 4.54
N THR A 98 8.75 13.16 4.93
CA THR A 98 9.24 14.19 4.01
C THR A 98 10.42 13.73 3.15
N PRO A 99 11.52 13.16 3.69
CA PRO A 99 12.68 12.74 2.87
C PRO A 99 12.43 11.49 2.01
N VAL A 100 11.50 10.60 2.39
CA VAL A 100 11.20 9.37 1.64
C VAL A 100 10.68 9.68 0.24
N PHE A 101 9.85 10.72 0.11
CA PHE A 101 9.29 11.11 -1.18
C PHE A 101 10.23 11.98 -2.02
N LEU A 102 11.23 12.61 -1.40
CA LEU A 102 12.22 13.44 -2.07
C LEU A 102 13.38 12.62 -2.65
N ASN A 103 13.64 11.45 -2.07
CA ASN A 103 14.61 10.50 -2.58
C ASN A 103 13.91 9.19 -2.94
N ILE A 104 13.28 9.15 -4.12
CA ILE A 104 12.77 7.91 -4.72
C ILE A 104 13.85 6.81 -4.74
N SER A 105 15.14 7.17 -4.80
CA SER A 105 16.26 6.22 -4.67
C SER A 105 16.34 5.51 -3.31
N LEU A 106 15.86 6.09 -2.20
CA LEU A 106 15.80 5.42 -0.89
C LEU A 106 14.60 4.46 -0.80
N TYR A 107 13.51 4.74 -1.52
CA TYR A 107 12.36 3.84 -1.62
C TYR A 107 12.75 2.49 -2.23
N TYR A 108 13.60 2.50 -3.27
CA TYR A 108 14.19 1.30 -3.85
C TYR A 108 15.14 0.54 -2.91
N PHE A 109 15.63 1.16 -1.83
CA PHE A 109 16.50 0.50 -0.84
C PHE A 109 15.69 -0.13 0.30
N ILE A 110 14.57 0.49 0.71
CA ILE A 110 13.74 0.03 1.83
C ILE A 110 12.73 -1.06 1.40
N PHE A 111 12.23 -1.02 0.16
CA PHE A 111 11.16 -1.91 -0.31
C PHE A 111 11.55 -2.82 -1.48
N ASN A 112 12.85 -3.08 -1.71
CA ASN A 112 13.25 -4.04 -2.74
C ASN A 112 13.04 -5.49 -2.28
N PRO A 113 12.22 -6.30 -2.97
CA PRO A 113 12.04 -7.71 -2.64
C PRO A 113 13.21 -8.60 -3.10
N ILE A 114 14.27 -8.04 -3.73
CA ILE A 114 15.41 -8.81 -4.25
C ILE A 114 16.37 -9.28 -3.12
N PHE A 115 16.20 -8.82 -1.87
CA PHE A 115 16.99 -9.25 -0.70
C PHE A 115 16.22 -10.13 0.31
N LEU A 116 15.12 -10.76 -0.09
CA LEU A 116 14.47 -11.83 0.68
C LEU A 116 14.28 -13.11 -0.17
#